data_AF-A0A383V7K5-F1
#
_entry.id   AF-A0A383V7K5-F1
#
_cell.length_a   1.000
_cell.length_b   1.000
_cell.length_c   1.000
_cell.angle_alpha   90.00
_cell.angle_beta   90.00
_cell.angle_gamma   90.00
#
_symmetry.space_group_name_H-M   'P 1'
#
loop_
_entity.id
_entity.type
_entity.pdbx_description
1 polymer ?
#
loop_
_entity_poly.entity_id
_entity_poly.type
_entity_poly.pdbx_seq_one_letter_code
_entity_poly.pdbx_strand_id
1 'polypeptide(L)'
;MATGRPKPAARSKLLLVTLAACILGSLPSAVHAHASLTTPRSRNEAFFNNWYANGGNGLGPRPFRPAGSPGVCGDPYQEVSPASNMATFQGPVTAYQSGQTIRVSVRLQVNHGGRLTFRLCDRKTNLDQGCFNARTLVRADNGKPHWYILTGSWEGTNAGRPEFANIDLRLPAGFSCPGGCVLQMEYYTYNSCVEQCPREDCGFYADRMNRILPVNIQGPKDICRTGGTQEIFL
;
A
#
# COMPACT_ATOMS: atom_id res chain seq x y z
N MET A 1 55.44 -28.79 43.77
CA MET A 1 54.73 -27.58 44.20
C MET A 1 54.27 -26.81 42.96
N ALA A 2 52.96 -26.59 42.89
CA ALA A 2 52.16 -25.64 42.08
C ALA A 2 52.46 -25.45 40.58
N THR A 3 51.53 -26.00 39.79
CA THR A 3 51.26 -25.77 38.37
C THR A 3 50.72 -24.35 38.12
N GLY A 4 51.24 -23.66 37.10
CA GLY A 4 50.81 -22.33 36.70
C GLY A 4 49.51 -22.35 35.89
N ARG A 5 48.45 -21.69 36.39
CA ARG A 5 47.21 -21.44 35.66
C ARG A 5 47.41 -20.37 34.56
N PRO A 6 46.90 -20.54 33.34
CA PRO A 6 46.84 -19.47 32.36
C PRO A 6 45.69 -18.49 32.70
N LYS A 7 45.94 -17.19 32.50
CA LYS A 7 44.97 -16.10 32.67
C LYS A 7 43.80 -16.23 31.69
N PRO A 8 42.56 -15.83 32.08
CA PRO A 8 41.42 -15.89 31.18
C PRO A 8 41.58 -14.86 30.05
N ALA A 9 41.43 -15.32 28.81
CA ALA A 9 41.45 -14.49 27.63
C ALA A 9 40.25 -13.51 27.65
N ALA A 10 40.54 -12.22 27.55
CA ALA A 10 39.55 -11.17 27.30
C ALA A 10 39.02 -11.29 25.86
N ARG A 11 38.15 -12.28 25.59
CA ARG A 11 37.53 -12.48 24.26
C ARG A 11 35.99 -12.40 24.26
N SER A 12 35.35 -11.97 25.35
CA SER A 12 33.88 -11.99 25.47
C SER A 12 33.18 -10.63 25.52
N LYS A 13 33.82 -9.52 25.09
CA LYS A 13 33.13 -8.22 24.99
C LYS A 13 32.89 -7.75 23.56
N LEU A 14 33.69 -8.18 22.59
CA LEU A 14 33.55 -7.73 21.21
C LEU A 14 32.37 -8.43 20.50
N LEU A 15 32.08 -9.68 20.83
CA LEU A 15 31.01 -10.47 20.19
C LEU A 15 29.60 -9.98 20.57
N LEU A 16 29.41 -9.49 21.80
CA LEU A 16 28.14 -8.96 22.30
C LEU A 16 27.76 -7.61 21.67
N VAL A 17 28.77 -6.77 21.35
CA VAL A 17 28.53 -5.47 20.70
C VAL A 17 28.09 -5.65 19.24
N THR A 18 28.66 -6.63 18.52
CA THR A 18 28.24 -6.95 17.14
C THR A 18 26.84 -7.60 17.07
N LEU A 19 26.47 -8.43 18.05
CA LEU A 19 25.14 -9.05 18.05
C LEU A 19 24.02 -8.05 18.37
N ALA A 20 24.28 -7.08 19.27
CA ALA A 20 23.33 -6.01 19.59
C ALA A 20 23.11 -5.06 18.40
N ALA A 21 24.16 -4.73 17.64
CA ALA A 21 24.04 -3.88 16.45
C ALA A 21 23.20 -4.53 15.32
N CYS A 22 23.26 -5.85 15.17
CA CYS A 22 22.44 -6.57 14.19
C CYS A 22 20.96 -6.70 14.60
N ILE A 23 20.65 -6.73 15.91
CA ILE A 23 19.26 -6.83 16.41
C ILE A 23 18.55 -5.46 16.38
N LEU A 24 19.28 -4.35 16.51
CA LEU A 24 18.72 -3.00 16.37
C LEU A 24 18.43 -2.60 14.90
N GLY A 25 19.02 -3.28 13.91
CA GLY A 25 18.82 -3.00 12.48
C GLY A 25 17.58 -3.66 11.85
N SER A 26 16.90 -4.56 12.57
CA SER A 26 15.72 -5.30 12.07
C SER A 26 14.42 -4.84 12.71
N LEU A 27 14.29 -3.55 13.01
CA LEU A 27 12.97 -2.98 13.23
C LEU A 27 12.29 -2.89 11.86
N PRO A 28 11.19 -3.64 11.59
CA PRO A 28 10.41 -3.43 10.39
C PRO A 28 10.01 -1.96 10.41
N SER A 29 10.52 -1.18 9.45
CA SER A 29 10.15 0.20 9.29
C SER A 29 8.63 0.24 9.25
N ALA A 30 8.00 0.84 10.27
CA ALA A 30 6.57 1.03 10.33
C ALA A 30 6.21 2.07 9.27
N VAL A 31 6.21 1.63 8.03
CA VAL A 31 5.92 2.47 6.88
C VAL A 31 4.41 2.58 6.82
N HIS A 32 3.93 3.73 7.26
CA HIS A 32 2.56 4.14 7.09
C HIS A 32 2.50 4.97 5.81
N ALA A 33 1.94 4.42 4.73
CA ALA A 33 1.39 5.29 3.71
C ALA A 33 -0.01 5.73 4.16
N HIS A 34 -0.43 6.86 3.61
CA HIS A 34 -1.67 7.50 3.98
C HIS A 34 -2.36 7.96 2.71
N ALA A 35 -3.22 7.08 2.18
CA ALA A 35 -3.99 7.33 0.98
C ALA A 35 -5.45 6.89 1.16
N SER A 36 -6.37 7.44 0.37
CA SER A 36 -7.76 6.97 0.37
C SER A 36 -8.45 7.24 -0.94
N LEU A 37 -9.40 6.38 -1.31
CA LEU A 37 -10.21 6.55 -2.52
C LEU A 37 -11.43 7.40 -2.18
N THR A 38 -11.40 8.68 -2.54
CA THR A 38 -12.47 9.63 -2.20
C THR A 38 -13.59 9.65 -3.24
N THR A 39 -13.33 9.18 -4.45
CA THR A 39 -14.35 9.08 -5.52
C THR A 39 -14.09 7.85 -6.39
N PRO A 40 -15.05 6.92 -6.54
CA PRO A 40 -16.23 6.79 -5.69
C PRO A 40 -15.82 6.65 -4.22
N ARG A 41 -16.61 7.18 -3.28
CA ARG A 41 -16.23 7.22 -1.86
C ARG A 41 -16.05 5.81 -1.33
N SER A 42 -14.86 5.52 -0.82
CA SER A 42 -14.50 4.23 -0.25
C SER A 42 -15.14 4.01 1.13
N ARG A 43 -15.27 2.76 1.57
CA ARG A 43 -15.82 2.33 2.86
C ARG A 43 -15.02 2.89 4.02
N ASN A 44 -13.69 2.91 3.92
CA ASN A 44 -12.82 3.55 4.91
C ASN A 44 -13.07 5.07 4.98
N GLU A 45 -13.29 5.76 3.86
CA GLU A 45 -13.70 7.18 3.84
C GLU A 45 -15.13 7.40 4.34
N ALA A 46 -16.01 6.41 4.21
CA ALA A 46 -17.38 6.47 4.71
C ALA A 46 -17.45 6.29 6.24
N PHE A 47 -16.59 5.44 6.79
CA PHE A 47 -16.62 5.05 8.20
C PHE A 47 -15.68 5.88 9.08
N PHE A 48 -14.46 6.14 8.61
CA PHE A 48 -13.45 6.84 9.39
C PHE A 48 -13.34 8.31 8.99
N ASN A 49 -12.93 9.16 9.94
CA ASN A 49 -12.54 10.52 9.62
C ASN A 49 -11.12 10.56 9.01
N ASN A 50 -10.82 11.67 8.32
CA ASN A 50 -9.69 11.91 7.44
C ASN A 50 -8.41 11.10 7.74
N TRP A 51 -7.85 11.15 8.96
CA TRP A 51 -6.58 10.46 9.25
C TRP A 51 -6.69 8.93 9.23
N TYR A 52 -7.71 8.37 9.87
CA TYR A 52 -7.88 6.92 9.97
C TYR A 52 -8.41 6.31 8.67
N ALA A 53 -9.16 7.09 7.88
CA ALA A 53 -9.54 6.69 6.54
C ALA A 53 -8.31 6.43 5.66
N ASN A 54 -7.23 7.17 5.86
CA ASN A 54 -6.01 6.99 5.07
C ASN A 54 -5.15 5.77 5.47
N GLY A 55 -5.48 5.06 6.56
CA GLY A 55 -4.66 3.97 7.13
C GLY A 55 -5.00 2.55 6.64
N GLY A 56 -4.99 2.31 5.33
CA GLY A 56 -5.38 1.02 4.70
C GLY A 56 -4.23 0.01 4.53
N ASN A 57 -3.11 0.19 5.23
CA ASN A 57 -1.96 -0.72 5.22
C ASN A 57 -2.21 -2.06 5.92
N GLY A 58 -3.41 -2.26 6.45
CA GLY A 58 -3.71 -3.35 7.36
C GLY A 58 -2.93 -3.26 8.68
N LEU A 59 -2.00 -2.33 8.92
CA LEU A 59 -1.21 -2.28 10.15
C LEU A 59 -2.01 -1.60 11.27
N GLY A 60 -2.98 -2.33 11.83
CA GLY A 60 -3.69 -1.90 13.04
C GLY A 60 -2.72 -1.66 14.22
N PRO A 61 -3.12 -0.85 15.22
CA PRO A 61 -2.27 -0.56 16.38
C PRO A 61 -1.88 -1.82 17.17
N ARG A 62 -0.66 -1.85 17.71
CA ARG A 62 -0.21 -2.89 18.66
C ARG A 62 -1.09 -2.86 19.93
N PRO A 63 -1.36 -4.00 20.61
CA PRO A 63 -0.62 -5.28 20.60
C PRO A 63 -1.10 -6.34 19.60
N PHE A 64 -2.02 -6.03 18.70
CA PHE A 64 -2.87 -7.05 18.08
C PHE A 64 -2.34 -7.73 16.79
N ARG A 65 -1.03 -7.87 16.52
CA ARG A 65 -0.56 -8.48 15.25
C ARG A 65 0.59 -9.50 15.32
N PRO A 66 0.35 -10.74 14.87
CA PRO A 66 1.29 -11.52 14.05
C PRO A 66 1.39 -10.91 12.64
N ALA A 67 2.55 -11.03 12.00
CA ALA A 67 2.84 -10.47 10.67
C ALA A 67 2.03 -11.15 9.55
N GLY A 68 1.42 -10.37 8.65
CA GLY A 68 0.71 -10.85 7.45
C GLY A 68 0.21 -9.70 6.55
N SER A 69 -0.04 -9.99 5.27
CA SER A 69 -0.56 -9.05 4.26
C SER A 69 -1.90 -8.42 4.69
N PRO A 70 -2.21 -7.16 4.30
CA PRO A 70 -3.52 -6.57 4.57
C PRO A 70 -4.64 -7.41 3.97
N GLY A 71 -5.83 -7.35 4.57
CA GLY A 71 -7.04 -7.90 3.95
C GLY A 71 -7.32 -7.23 2.61
N VAL A 72 -8.17 -7.86 1.78
CA VAL A 72 -8.60 -7.34 0.46
C VAL A 72 -9.34 -5.99 0.52
N CYS A 73 -9.60 -5.48 1.73
CA CYS A 73 -10.20 -4.18 1.99
C CYS A 73 -9.34 -3.22 2.82
N GLY A 74 -8.05 -3.54 3.01
CA GLY A 74 -7.11 -2.72 3.79
C GLY A 74 -7.22 -2.86 5.29
N ASP A 75 -8.21 -3.60 5.78
CA ASP A 75 -8.35 -3.83 7.21
C ASP A 75 -7.24 -4.76 7.73
N PRO A 76 -6.82 -4.59 9.00
CA PRO A 76 -5.90 -5.51 9.67
C PRO A 76 -6.54 -6.88 9.96
N TYR A 77 -7.86 -6.97 9.86
CA TYR A 77 -8.66 -8.02 10.44
C TYR A 77 -9.91 -8.22 9.60
N GLN A 78 -9.83 -9.11 8.61
CA GLN A 78 -11.00 -9.42 7.79
C GLN A 78 -12.08 -10.13 8.62
N GLU A 79 -11.68 -10.71 9.76
CA GLU A 79 -12.46 -11.70 10.50
C GLU A 79 -12.82 -11.32 11.95
N VAL A 80 -12.25 -10.27 12.56
CA VAL A 80 -12.63 -9.85 13.93
C VAL A 80 -13.56 -8.64 13.95
N SER A 81 -14.87 -8.96 14.03
CA SER A 81 -15.90 -8.12 14.68
C SER A 81 -16.23 -6.79 13.96
N PRO A 82 -17.32 -6.07 14.29
CA PRO A 82 -18.12 -5.28 13.33
C PRO A 82 -17.46 -4.01 12.77
N ALA A 83 -16.19 -3.74 13.11
CA ALA A 83 -15.42 -2.59 12.65
C ALA A 83 -14.56 -2.87 11.40
N SER A 84 -14.79 -3.98 10.69
CA SER A 84 -14.08 -4.23 9.43
C SER A 84 -14.67 -3.42 8.27
N ASN A 85 -13.83 -3.04 7.31
CA ASN A 85 -14.28 -2.44 6.05
C ASN A 85 -15.21 -3.38 5.26
N MET A 86 -15.17 -4.69 5.56
CA MET A 86 -16.10 -5.68 4.99
C MET A 86 -17.49 -5.61 5.63
N ALA A 87 -17.58 -5.51 6.96
CA ALA A 87 -18.84 -5.45 7.71
C ALA A 87 -19.57 -4.10 7.51
N THR A 88 -18.83 -3.03 7.24
CA THR A 88 -19.39 -1.69 7.01
C THR A 88 -19.77 -1.48 5.54
N PHE A 89 -20.81 -2.17 5.07
CA PHE A 89 -21.37 -1.99 3.72
C PHE A 89 -22.72 -1.28 3.78
N GLN A 90 -22.78 -0.03 3.29
CA GLN A 90 -24.01 0.77 3.28
C GLN A 90 -24.81 0.68 1.97
N GLY A 91 -24.34 -0.12 1.00
CA GLY A 91 -24.95 -0.22 -0.34
C GLY A 91 -24.06 0.32 -1.46
N PRO A 92 -24.56 0.32 -2.71
CA PRO A 92 -23.85 0.91 -3.84
C PRO A 92 -23.65 2.41 -3.63
N VAL A 93 -22.40 2.87 -3.72
CA VAL A 93 -22.05 4.29 -3.60
C VAL A 93 -22.39 5.07 -4.87
N THR A 94 -22.45 4.37 -6.01
CA THR A 94 -22.75 4.93 -7.33
C THR A 94 -23.08 3.81 -8.33
N ALA A 95 -23.59 4.18 -9.51
CA ALA A 95 -23.84 3.29 -10.63
C ALA A 95 -23.13 3.80 -11.88
N TYR A 96 -22.61 2.88 -12.69
CA TYR A 96 -21.90 3.18 -13.93
C TYR A 96 -22.43 2.32 -15.07
N GLN A 97 -22.23 2.81 -16.29
CA GLN A 97 -22.54 2.05 -17.50
C GLN A 97 -21.37 1.12 -17.86
N SER A 98 -21.70 -0.03 -18.45
CA SER A 98 -20.69 -0.95 -18.98
C SER A 98 -19.84 -0.24 -20.05
N GLY A 99 -18.52 -0.45 -20.06
CA GLY A 99 -17.60 0.22 -20.99
C GLY A 99 -17.34 1.72 -20.70
N GLN A 100 -18.01 2.31 -19.69
CA GLN A 100 -17.84 3.72 -19.36
C GLN A 100 -16.39 4.03 -18.91
N THR A 101 -15.89 5.20 -19.30
CA THR A 101 -14.71 5.79 -18.64
C THR A 101 -15.16 6.53 -17.38
N ILE A 102 -14.62 6.14 -16.23
CA ILE A 102 -14.91 6.75 -14.92
C ILE A 102 -13.70 7.53 -14.42
N ARG A 103 -13.94 8.61 -13.70
CA ARG A 103 -12.89 9.35 -13.00
C ARG A 103 -12.88 8.95 -11.53
N VAL A 104 -11.74 8.44 -11.07
CA VAL A 104 -11.49 8.19 -9.65
C VAL A 104 -10.64 9.29 -9.05
N SER A 105 -10.86 9.60 -7.78
CA SER A 105 -10.08 10.58 -7.02
C SER A 105 -9.47 9.90 -5.81
N VAL A 106 -8.15 10.02 -5.67
CA VAL A 106 -7.37 9.46 -4.57
C VAL A 106 -6.76 10.59 -3.78
N ARG A 107 -7.08 10.64 -2.49
CA ARG A 107 -6.41 11.51 -1.54
C ARG A 107 -5.09 10.88 -1.15
N LEU A 108 -3.99 11.63 -1.26
CA LEU A 108 -2.68 11.28 -0.76
C LEU A 108 -2.33 12.25 0.36
N GLN A 109 -2.38 11.78 1.60
CA GLN A 109 -1.99 12.56 2.77
C GLN A 109 -0.46 12.52 2.96
N VAL A 110 0.18 11.39 2.62
CA VAL A 110 1.64 11.27 2.56
C VAL A 110 2.04 10.55 1.28
N ASN A 111 2.95 11.17 0.51
CA ASN A 111 3.42 10.64 -0.76
C ASN A 111 4.69 9.81 -0.57
N HIS A 112 4.57 8.50 -0.73
CA HIS A 112 5.70 7.57 -0.66
C HIS A 112 6.18 7.11 -2.05
N GLY A 113 5.78 7.79 -3.11
CA GLY A 113 5.96 7.33 -4.49
C GLY A 113 5.25 6.00 -4.73
N GLY A 114 5.54 5.32 -5.84
CA GLY A 114 5.01 3.98 -6.09
C GLY A 114 3.94 3.95 -7.14
N ARG A 115 2.95 3.06 -6.99
CA ARG A 115 1.87 2.90 -7.96
C ARG A 115 0.51 2.67 -7.33
N LEU A 116 -0.52 3.15 -8.02
CA LEU A 116 -1.91 2.82 -7.76
C LEU A 116 -2.42 1.83 -8.81
N THR A 117 -3.17 0.83 -8.36
CA THR A 117 -3.87 -0.13 -9.22
C THR A 117 -5.34 -0.20 -8.83
N PHE A 118 -6.22 -0.30 -9.81
CA PHE A 118 -7.66 -0.38 -9.59
C PHE A 118 -8.22 -1.68 -10.14
N ARG A 119 -9.10 -2.34 -9.37
CA ARG A 119 -9.62 -3.66 -9.72
C ARG A 119 -11.10 -3.80 -9.38
N LEU A 120 -11.84 -4.62 -10.13
CA LEU A 120 -13.24 -4.90 -9.88
C LEU A 120 -13.48 -6.33 -9.43
N CYS A 121 -14.26 -6.50 -8.39
CA CYS A 121 -14.91 -7.76 -8.05
C CYS A 121 -16.41 -7.66 -8.40
N ASP A 122 -16.94 -8.72 -9.00
CA ASP A 122 -18.33 -8.82 -9.48
C ASP A 122 -19.32 -9.25 -8.38
N ARG A 123 -18.82 -9.42 -7.15
CA ARG A 123 -19.60 -9.75 -5.96
C ARG A 123 -19.24 -8.81 -4.82
N LYS A 124 -20.19 -8.62 -3.91
CA LYS A 124 -20.07 -7.76 -2.72
C LYS A 124 -19.69 -8.49 -1.43
N THR A 125 -19.82 -9.82 -1.42
CA THR A 125 -19.50 -10.72 -0.29
C THR A 125 -18.51 -11.79 -0.74
N ASN A 126 -17.92 -12.51 0.23
CA ASN A 126 -16.90 -13.54 -0.03
C ASN A 126 -15.75 -12.99 -0.90
N LEU A 127 -15.32 -11.77 -0.59
CA LEU A 127 -14.28 -11.09 -1.35
C LEU A 127 -12.94 -11.80 -1.13
N ASP A 128 -12.25 -12.10 -2.22
CA ASP A 128 -10.89 -12.60 -2.22
C ASP A 128 -10.07 -11.84 -3.27
N GLN A 129 -8.74 -11.91 -3.16
CA GLN A 129 -7.88 -11.18 -4.08
C GLN A 129 -7.94 -11.75 -5.50
N GLY A 130 -8.30 -13.03 -5.67
CA GLY A 130 -8.50 -13.65 -6.98
C GLY A 130 -9.62 -12.98 -7.77
N CYS A 131 -10.74 -12.66 -7.11
CA CYS A 131 -11.85 -11.94 -7.71
C CYS A 131 -11.42 -10.58 -8.27
N PHE A 132 -10.63 -9.81 -7.51
CA PHE A 132 -10.11 -8.52 -7.95
C PHE A 132 -9.07 -8.67 -9.07
N ASN A 133 -8.11 -9.57 -8.90
CA ASN A 133 -7.04 -9.80 -9.88
C ASN A 133 -7.58 -10.20 -11.25
N ALA A 134 -8.72 -10.90 -11.30
CA ALA A 134 -9.38 -11.26 -12.55
C ALA A 134 -9.82 -10.05 -13.40
N ARG A 135 -9.97 -8.86 -12.81
CA ARG A 135 -10.45 -7.65 -13.51
C ARG A 135 -9.68 -6.42 -13.05
N THR A 136 -8.42 -6.33 -13.47
CA THR A 136 -7.63 -5.10 -13.32
C THR A 136 -8.08 -4.06 -14.36
N LEU A 137 -8.44 -2.87 -13.89
CA LEU A 137 -8.83 -1.76 -14.74
C LEU A 137 -7.60 -1.11 -15.37
N VAL A 138 -7.80 -0.54 -16.55
CA VAL A 138 -6.76 0.19 -17.28
C VAL A 138 -7.08 1.67 -17.32
N ARG A 139 -6.04 2.49 -17.37
CA ARG A 139 -6.18 3.93 -17.51
C ARG A 139 -6.69 4.30 -18.91
N ALA A 140 -7.51 5.34 -18.96
CA ALA A 140 -8.13 5.79 -20.19
C ALA A 140 -7.17 6.52 -21.14
N ASP A 141 -6.08 7.08 -20.62
CA ASP A 141 -5.11 7.86 -21.39
C ASP A 141 -4.13 6.99 -22.19
N ASN A 142 -3.63 5.89 -21.60
CA ASN A 142 -2.58 5.08 -22.20
C ASN A 142 -2.82 3.57 -22.14
N GLY A 143 -3.96 3.12 -21.59
CA GLY A 143 -4.30 1.69 -21.51
C GLY A 143 -3.43 0.88 -20.55
N LYS A 144 -2.62 1.52 -19.71
CA LYS A 144 -1.77 0.83 -18.73
C LYS A 144 -2.54 0.57 -17.43
N PRO A 145 -2.24 -0.53 -16.70
CA PRO A 145 -2.96 -0.91 -15.47
C PRO A 145 -2.54 -0.11 -14.23
N HIS A 146 -1.36 0.52 -14.28
CA HIS A 146 -0.79 1.23 -13.15
C HIS A 146 -0.72 2.74 -13.39
N TRP A 147 -1.03 3.50 -12.35
CA TRP A 147 -0.71 4.91 -12.28
C TRP A 147 0.48 5.10 -11.34
N TYR A 148 1.62 5.54 -11.88
CA TYR A 148 2.84 5.69 -11.11
C TYR A 148 2.95 7.10 -10.51
N ILE A 149 3.29 7.17 -9.24
CA ILE A 149 3.58 8.40 -8.52
C ILE A 149 5.07 8.69 -8.69
N LEU A 150 5.41 9.46 -9.74
CA LEU A 150 6.79 9.64 -10.22
C LEU A 150 7.45 10.96 -9.79
N THR A 151 6.68 11.94 -9.29
CA THR A 151 7.20 13.27 -8.92
C THR A 151 6.79 13.64 -7.50
N GLY A 152 7.68 14.34 -6.78
CA GLY A 152 7.52 14.70 -5.36
C GLY A 152 7.31 16.18 -5.07
N SER A 153 7.24 17.03 -6.10
CA SER A 153 7.13 18.48 -5.93
C SER A 153 5.68 18.94 -6.02
N TRP A 154 4.85 18.53 -5.07
CA TRP A 154 3.54 19.13 -4.90
C TRP A 154 3.58 19.77 -3.50
N GLU A 155 3.41 21.09 -3.43
CA GLU A 155 3.70 21.93 -2.25
C GLU A 155 2.84 21.61 -0.99
N GLY A 156 2.03 20.55 -0.99
CA GLY A 156 1.12 20.21 0.10
C GLY A 156 1.64 19.18 1.10
N THR A 157 2.49 18.24 0.66
CA THR A 157 2.88 17.08 1.48
C THR A 157 3.88 17.39 2.60
N ASN A 158 4.66 18.47 2.46
CA ASN A 158 5.51 18.99 3.55
C ASN A 158 4.81 20.05 4.43
N ALA A 159 3.56 20.44 4.09
CA ALA A 159 2.82 21.54 4.73
C ALA A 159 1.45 21.13 5.31
N GLY A 160 1.18 19.82 5.44
CA GLY A 160 0.00 19.31 6.13
C GLY A 160 -1.32 19.37 5.33
N ARG A 161 -1.28 19.49 3.99
CA ARG A 161 -2.48 19.48 3.15
C ARG A 161 -2.57 18.20 2.31
N PRO A 162 -3.73 17.50 2.29
CA PRO A 162 -3.94 16.36 1.40
C PRO A 162 -3.92 16.80 -0.07
N GLU A 163 -3.33 15.97 -0.91
CA GLU A 163 -3.34 16.12 -2.37
C GLU A 163 -4.31 15.13 -3.02
N PHE A 164 -4.81 15.46 -4.20
CA PHE A 164 -5.76 14.61 -4.93
C PHE A 164 -5.19 14.20 -6.28
N ALA A 165 -4.98 12.90 -6.46
CA ALA A 165 -4.69 12.29 -7.75
C ALA A 165 -6.01 11.87 -8.41
N ASN A 166 -6.30 12.47 -9.56
CA ASN A 166 -7.51 12.16 -10.31
C ASN A 166 -7.15 11.36 -11.58
N ILE A 167 -7.72 10.15 -11.70
CA ILE A 167 -7.30 9.15 -12.69
C ILE A 167 -8.54 8.68 -13.45
N ASP A 168 -8.47 8.69 -14.79
CA ASP A 168 -9.54 8.16 -15.63
C ASP A 168 -9.29 6.68 -15.92
N LEU A 169 -10.27 5.84 -15.63
CA LEU A 169 -10.22 4.38 -15.77
C LEU A 169 -11.31 3.90 -16.72
N ARG A 170 -11.02 2.89 -17.53
CA ARG A 170 -12.01 2.25 -18.41
C ARG A 170 -12.66 1.07 -17.69
N LEU A 171 -13.98 1.10 -17.56
CA LEU A 171 -14.75 -0.07 -17.14
C LEU A 171 -14.79 -1.12 -18.27
N PRO A 172 -14.81 -2.42 -17.98
CA PRO A 172 -14.86 -3.44 -19.03
C PRO A 172 -16.20 -3.37 -19.78
N ALA A 173 -16.14 -3.43 -21.12
CA ALA A 173 -17.34 -3.52 -21.94
C ALA A 173 -18.01 -4.89 -21.81
N GLY A 174 -19.34 -4.92 -21.79
CA GLY A 174 -20.13 -6.14 -21.59
C GLY A 174 -20.10 -6.69 -20.16
N PHE A 175 -19.37 -6.06 -19.24
CA PHE A 175 -19.35 -6.46 -17.84
C PHE A 175 -20.46 -5.78 -17.05
N SER A 176 -21.12 -6.55 -16.18
CA SER A 176 -22.12 -6.08 -15.24
C SER A 176 -22.12 -6.92 -13.98
N CYS A 177 -22.62 -6.35 -12.88
CA CYS A 177 -22.69 -7.00 -11.58
C CYS A 177 -24.04 -6.64 -10.93
N PRO A 178 -25.14 -7.29 -11.33
CA PRO A 178 -26.49 -6.97 -10.84
C PRO A 178 -26.61 -7.08 -9.31
N GLY A 179 -25.81 -7.96 -8.69
CA GLY A 179 -25.72 -8.12 -7.24
C GLY A 179 -24.88 -7.06 -6.50
N GLY A 180 -24.23 -6.16 -7.25
CA GLY A 180 -23.31 -5.12 -6.77
C GLY A 180 -21.84 -5.47 -7.00
N CYS A 181 -21.08 -4.51 -7.52
CA CYS A 181 -19.62 -4.59 -7.67
C CYS A 181 -18.89 -4.01 -6.47
N VAL A 182 -17.62 -4.38 -6.34
CA VAL A 182 -16.67 -3.73 -5.44
C VAL A 182 -15.46 -3.25 -6.24
N LEU A 183 -15.10 -1.98 -6.09
CA LEU A 183 -13.88 -1.39 -6.64
C LEU A 183 -12.80 -1.41 -5.57
N GLN A 184 -11.63 -1.97 -5.90
CA GLN A 184 -10.45 -1.99 -5.04
C GLN A 184 -9.39 -1.05 -5.61
N MET A 185 -8.89 -0.16 -4.77
CA MET A 185 -7.63 0.56 -4.97
C MET A 185 -6.53 -0.13 -4.17
N GLU A 186 -5.43 -0.46 -4.84
CA GLU A 186 -4.19 -0.92 -4.21
C GLU A 186 -3.12 0.14 -4.41
N TYR A 187 -2.54 0.61 -3.31
CA TYR A 187 -1.38 1.48 -3.30
C TYR A 187 -0.14 0.69 -2.89
N TYR A 188 0.75 0.46 -3.85
CA TYR A 188 2.05 -0.13 -3.59
C TYR A 188 3.10 0.99 -3.43
N THR A 189 3.66 1.13 -2.23
CA THR A 189 4.58 2.23 -1.91
C THR A 189 6.00 1.96 -2.40
N TYR A 190 6.79 3.02 -2.53
CA TYR A 190 8.15 2.93 -3.09
C TYR A 190 9.24 3.35 -2.10
N ASN A 191 8.98 3.28 -0.80
CA ASN A 191 9.91 3.78 0.20
C ASN A 191 10.76 2.71 0.87
N SER A 192 10.34 1.44 0.79
CA SER A 192 11.04 0.28 1.36
C SER A 192 11.76 -0.55 0.30
N CYS A 193 11.02 -1.01 -0.70
CA CYS A 193 11.51 -1.85 -1.80
C CYS A 193 10.77 -1.45 -3.10
N VAL A 194 11.15 -2.04 -4.23
CA VAL A 194 10.58 -1.74 -5.55
C VAL A 194 10.20 -3.02 -6.28
N GLU A 195 9.09 -2.98 -7.00
CA GLU A 195 8.71 -4.07 -7.91
C GLU A 195 9.58 -4.02 -9.16
N GLN A 196 9.90 -5.19 -9.70
CA GLN A 196 10.53 -5.25 -11.00
C GLN A 196 9.56 -4.71 -12.05
N CYS A 197 10.03 -3.76 -12.84
CA CYS A 197 9.24 -3.15 -13.87
C CYS A 197 10.15 -2.66 -15.01
N PRO A 198 9.82 -2.93 -16.28
CA PRO A 198 10.54 -2.38 -17.43
C PRO A 198 10.45 -0.85 -17.47
N ARG A 199 11.54 -0.17 -17.82
CA ARG A 199 11.61 1.30 -17.83
C ARG A 199 10.58 1.92 -18.77
N GLU A 200 10.31 1.28 -19.88
CA GLU A 200 9.31 1.67 -20.87
C GLU A 200 7.89 1.73 -20.29
N ASP A 201 7.61 0.99 -19.22
CA ASP A 201 6.29 0.92 -18.60
C ASP A 201 6.14 1.87 -17.40
N CYS A 202 7.23 2.10 -16.64
CA CYS A 202 7.16 2.83 -15.37
C CYS A 202 8.19 3.95 -15.19
N GLY A 203 8.97 4.27 -16.22
CA GLY A 203 9.89 5.40 -16.23
C GLY A 203 10.91 5.33 -15.09
N PHE A 204 11.08 6.43 -14.36
CA PHE A 204 12.04 6.53 -13.25
C PHE A 204 11.71 5.60 -12.05
N TYR A 205 10.53 4.99 -12.00
CA TYR A 205 10.24 3.93 -11.03
C TYR A 205 11.21 2.74 -11.20
N ALA A 206 11.61 2.44 -12.44
CA ALA A 206 12.58 1.39 -12.75
C ALA A 206 14.00 1.70 -12.24
N ASP A 207 14.32 2.97 -11.91
CA ASP A 207 15.66 3.35 -11.42
C ASP A 207 15.95 2.89 -9.99
N ARG A 208 14.95 2.33 -9.29
CA ARG A 208 15.05 1.93 -7.89
C ARG A 208 15.38 3.10 -6.95
N MET A 209 15.39 4.34 -7.43
CA MET A 209 15.57 5.55 -6.66
C MET A 209 14.24 6.27 -6.47
N ASN A 210 13.71 6.24 -5.25
CA ASN A 210 12.54 7.02 -4.91
C ASN A 210 12.93 8.48 -4.64
N ARG A 211 12.87 9.30 -5.70
CA ARG A 211 13.21 10.73 -5.66
C ARG A 211 12.23 11.59 -4.86
N ILE A 212 11.13 11.02 -4.38
CA ILE A 212 10.13 11.70 -3.54
C ILE A 212 10.57 11.75 -2.08
N LEU A 213 11.39 10.78 -1.64
CA LEU A 213 11.85 10.75 -0.25
C LEU A 213 12.87 11.86 0.05
N PRO A 214 13.06 12.24 1.32
CA PRO A 214 14.19 13.08 1.75
C PRO A 214 15.54 12.57 1.23
N VAL A 215 16.42 13.48 0.81
CA VAL A 215 17.71 13.19 0.15
C VAL A 215 18.56 12.18 0.92
N ASN A 216 18.53 12.23 2.25
CA ASN A 216 19.28 11.32 3.13
C ASN A 216 18.79 9.85 3.10
N ILE A 217 17.64 9.56 2.47
CA ILE A 217 17.07 8.21 2.36
C ILE A 217 16.64 7.83 0.93
N GLN A 218 17.07 8.60 -0.09
CA GLN A 218 16.81 8.37 -1.53
C GLN A 218 17.66 7.25 -2.17
N GLY A 219 18.39 6.46 -1.37
CA GLY A 219 19.24 5.38 -1.86
C GLY A 219 18.46 4.31 -2.66
N PRO A 220 19.16 3.52 -3.50
CA PRO A 220 18.55 2.44 -4.27
C PRO A 220 17.76 1.48 -3.39
N LYS A 221 16.49 1.24 -3.74
CA LYS A 221 15.60 0.31 -3.05
C LYS A 221 15.85 -1.11 -3.52
N ASP A 222 15.79 -2.08 -2.62
CA ASP A 222 15.90 -3.49 -2.97
C ASP A 222 14.67 -3.95 -3.76
N ILE A 223 14.83 -5.03 -4.53
CA ILE A 223 13.67 -5.70 -5.14
C ILE A 223 12.87 -6.39 -4.04
N CYS A 224 11.56 -6.20 -4.05
CA CYS A 224 10.68 -6.84 -3.06
C CYS A 224 10.71 -8.37 -3.20
N ARG A 225 11.06 -9.09 -2.12
CA ARG A 225 11.18 -10.57 -2.11
C ARG A 225 9.82 -11.28 -2.16
N THR A 226 8.83 -10.67 -1.55
CA THR A 226 7.40 -10.97 -1.59
C THR A 226 6.72 -9.62 -1.65
N GLY A 227 5.65 -9.45 -2.45
CA GLY A 227 4.95 -8.17 -2.65
C GLY A 227 5.11 -7.21 -1.48
N GLY A 228 5.80 -6.11 -1.75
CA GLY A 228 6.25 -5.10 -0.80
C GLY A 228 5.12 -4.41 -0.07
N THR A 229 5.42 -3.30 0.60
CA THR A 229 4.40 -2.58 1.37
C THR A 229 3.28 -2.12 0.45
N GLN A 230 2.13 -2.76 0.62
CA GLN A 230 0.91 -2.49 -0.12
C GLN A 230 -0.18 -2.08 0.85
N GLU A 231 -0.94 -1.07 0.46
CA GLU A 231 -2.14 -0.63 1.14
C GLU A 231 -3.31 -0.90 0.21
N ILE A 232 -4.43 -1.32 0.78
CA ILE A 232 -5.62 -1.66 0.01
C ILE A 232 -6.79 -0.82 0.53
N PHE A 233 -7.62 -0.33 -0.38
CA PHE A 233 -8.74 0.54 -0.06
C PHE A 233 -9.91 0.16 -0.96
N LEU A 234 -11.13 0.11 -0.40
CA LEU A 234 -12.37 -0.17 -1.14
C LEU A 234 -13.34 0.97 -1.00
#